data_AF-A0A7Z9PSR8-F1
#
_entry.id   AF-A0A7Z9PSR8-F1
#
_cell.length_a   1.000
_cell.length_b   1.000
_cell.length_c   1.000
_cell.angle_alpha   90.00
_cell.angle_beta   90.00
_cell.angle_gamma   90.00
#
_symmetry.space_group_name_H-M   'P 1'
#
loop_
_entity.id
_entity.type
_entity.pdbx_description
1 polymer ?
#
loop_
_entity_poly.entity_id
_entity_poly.type
_entity_poly.pdbx_seq_one_letter_code
_entity_poly.pdbx_strand_id
1 'polypeptide(L)'
;VSFADLLSHRSGLPTLGGDYLENLGLKRGEIFQRLRYLEPAFPFRTGYAYTNFGVTAAGEAAARAAGLDFADLLSRELFQPLGMASTSARFTDYLNSSERVFSHQIEGGEVFVTERNPEAQAPAGGVSSSARDMTNWMLLHLQKGNWKGRQLIPAETLARTYRPHILVGSSPTNPSSTAFYGLGWRLSYDGQGRLKVQHGGAFVMGVRTSVTLWPEEDLGIVVLSNAFPSGLPEALTELFFKGYRSGDIDLELGRTVQEKVAQAILDMGETPTSAKGLGSPPPLPLGSYEGDYINGYYGVSRIVQKNSGLEIILGERRFPLRHASGDTFVAQVKPHTFEDLVNFQVQFCRDSNGRISGFHQSGLQGPNWFKSSL
;
A
#
# COMPACT_ATOMS: atom_id res chain seq x y z
N VAL A 1 -5.53 -4.96 20.15
CA VAL A 1 -5.43 -3.93 19.10
C VAL A 1 -6.78 -3.22 18.98
N SER A 2 -6.83 -1.90 18.89
CA SER A 2 -8.07 -1.11 18.74
C SER A 2 -8.20 -0.48 17.34
N PHE A 3 -9.36 0.11 17.01
CA PHE A 3 -9.55 0.92 15.80
C PHE A 3 -8.48 2.01 15.66
N ALA A 4 -8.18 2.72 16.76
CA ALA A 4 -7.15 3.75 16.74
C ALA A 4 -5.78 3.18 16.39
N ASP A 5 -5.45 1.98 16.88
CA ASP A 5 -4.16 1.35 16.60
C ASP A 5 -4.02 0.91 15.13
N LEU A 6 -5.12 0.49 14.51
CA LEU A 6 -5.17 0.10 13.10
C LEU A 6 -5.15 1.32 12.17
N LEU A 7 -6.02 2.30 12.41
CA LEU A 7 -6.16 3.51 11.58
C LEU A 7 -4.97 4.46 11.71
N SER A 8 -4.16 4.31 12.77
CA SER A 8 -2.94 5.10 12.97
C SER A 8 -1.65 4.29 12.79
N HIS A 9 -1.70 3.12 12.14
CA HIS A 9 -0.49 2.35 11.74
C HIS A 9 0.47 2.00 12.91
N ARG A 10 -0.08 1.74 14.10
CA ARG A 10 0.70 1.43 15.31
C ARG A 10 0.31 0.08 15.94
N SER A 11 -0.27 -0.80 15.13
CA SER A 11 -0.75 -2.12 15.54
C SER A 11 0.36 -3.12 15.87
N GLY A 12 1.58 -2.86 15.37
CA GLY A 12 2.72 -3.79 15.45
C GLY A 12 2.93 -4.59 14.16
N LEU A 13 1.96 -4.62 13.24
CA LEU A 13 2.16 -5.26 11.93
C LEU A 13 3.33 -4.60 11.19
N PRO A 14 4.18 -5.38 10.50
CA PRO A 14 5.25 -4.82 9.68
C PRO A 14 4.67 -4.03 8.50
N THR A 15 5.44 -3.06 8.00
CA THR A 15 5.08 -2.24 6.84
C THR A 15 4.64 -3.11 5.67
N LEU A 16 3.51 -2.77 5.04
CA LEU A 16 2.87 -3.54 3.96
C LEU A 16 2.53 -5.00 4.32
N GLY A 17 2.31 -5.29 5.61
CA GLY A 17 1.87 -6.59 6.10
C GLY A 17 0.59 -7.06 5.40
N GLY A 18 0.72 -8.11 4.57
CA GLY A 18 -0.39 -8.73 3.82
C GLY A 18 -0.51 -8.26 2.36
N ASP A 19 0.01 -7.10 2.00
CA ASP A 19 -0.05 -6.53 0.63
C ASP A 19 0.55 -7.48 -0.40
N TYR A 20 1.66 -8.12 -0.05
CA TYR A 20 2.31 -9.07 -0.93
C TYR A 20 1.42 -10.29 -1.22
N LEU A 21 0.66 -10.76 -0.22
CA LEU A 21 -0.25 -11.89 -0.41
C LEU A 21 -1.41 -11.53 -1.36
N GLU A 22 -1.90 -10.30 -1.30
CA GLU A 22 -2.88 -9.81 -2.27
C GLU A 22 -2.32 -9.82 -3.69
N ASN A 23 -1.07 -9.39 -3.88
CA ASN A 23 -0.41 -9.41 -5.19
C ASN A 23 -0.18 -10.83 -5.74
N LEU A 24 -0.24 -11.85 -4.86
CA LEU A 24 -0.24 -13.28 -5.22
C LEU A 24 -1.66 -13.83 -5.49
N GLY A 25 -2.70 -13.00 -5.45
CA GLY A 25 -4.09 -13.36 -5.74
C GLY A 25 -4.89 -13.88 -4.54
N LEU A 26 -4.37 -13.77 -3.31
CA LEU A 26 -5.10 -14.26 -2.14
C LEU A 26 -6.30 -13.36 -1.81
N LYS A 27 -7.37 -13.98 -1.33
CA LYS A 27 -8.58 -13.25 -0.91
C LYS A 27 -8.38 -12.64 0.48
N ARG A 28 -9.08 -11.52 0.75
CA ARG A 28 -9.05 -10.77 2.03
C ARG A 28 -9.07 -11.68 3.28
N GLY A 29 -10.00 -12.65 3.31
CA GLY A 29 -10.17 -13.56 4.44
C GLY A 29 -8.95 -14.45 4.68
N GLU A 30 -8.32 -14.95 3.61
CA GLU A 30 -7.08 -15.72 3.71
C GLU A 30 -5.94 -14.85 4.21
N ILE A 31 -5.80 -13.63 3.67
CA ILE A 31 -4.76 -12.69 4.08
C ILE A 31 -4.87 -12.41 5.57
N PHE A 32 -6.05 -12.08 6.08
CA PHE A 32 -6.28 -11.88 7.51
C PHE A 32 -5.88 -13.07 8.37
N GLN A 33 -6.19 -14.30 7.95
CA GLN A 33 -5.77 -15.49 8.68
C GLN A 33 -4.24 -15.65 8.69
N ARG A 34 -3.56 -15.23 7.62
CA ARG A 34 -2.12 -15.39 7.47
C ARG A 34 -1.31 -14.26 8.11
N LEU A 35 -1.89 -13.09 8.38
CA LEU A 35 -1.24 -12.04 9.16
C LEU A 35 -0.71 -12.53 10.52
N ARG A 36 -1.31 -13.57 11.11
CA ARG A 36 -0.85 -14.19 12.37
C ARG A 36 0.57 -14.79 12.31
N TYR A 37 1.10 -15.03 11.12
CA TYR A 37 2.45 -15.57 10.93
C TYR A 37 3.51 -14.48 10.81
N LEU A 38 3.10 -13.21 10.78
CA LEU A 38 4.04 -12.09 10.77
C LEU A 38 4.48 -11.79 12.20
N GLU A 39 5.79 -11.69 12.38
CA GLU A 39 6.37 -11.14 13.60
C GLU A 39 6.11 -9.63 13.67
N PRO A 40 5.75 -9.08 14.84
CA PRO A 40 5.60 -7.64 15.00
C PRO A 40 6.91 -6.91 14.68
N ALA A 41 6.85 -5.83 13.89
CA ALA A 41 8.04 -5.03 13.54
C ALA A 41 8.60 -4.25 14.73
N PHE A 42 7.77 -3.98 15.73
CA PHE A 42 8.11 -3.27 16.96
C PHE A 42 7.15 -3.66 18.08
N PRO A 43 7.54 -3.45 19.36
CA PRO A 43 6.60 -3.58 20.47
C PRO A 43 5.33 -2.75 20.27
N PHE A 44 4.22 -3.23 20.81
CA PHE A 44 2.91 -2.63 20.57
C PHE A 44 2.88 -1.12 20.86
N ARG A 45 2.46 -0.32 19.87
CA ARG A 45 2.38 1.15 19.89
C ARG A 45 3.71 1.92 19.97
N THR A 46 4.87 1.26 19.92
CA THR A 46 6.16 1.97 20.04
C THR A 46 6.73 2.43 18.69
N GLY A 47 6.12 2.02 17.57
CA GLY A 47 6.57 2.37 16.23
C GLY A 47 5.41 2.62 15.27
N TYR A 48 5.78 3.15 14.10
CA TYR A 48 4.89 3.38 12.96
C TYR A 48 5.28 2.43 11.83
N ALA A 49 4.30 1.67 11.31
CA ALA A 49 4.43 0.86 10.11
C ALA A 49 3.13 0.94 9.31
N TYR A 50 3.23 1.53 8.12
CA TYR A 50 2.07 1.70 7.25
C TYR A 50 1.56 0.35 6.76
N THR A 51 0.29 0.04 7.02
CA THR A 51 -0.29 -1.27 6.67
C THR A 51 -1.71 -1.13 6.09
N ASN A 52 -1.88 -1.54 4.84
CA ASN A 52 -3.19 -1.54 4.19
C ASN A 52 -4.13 -2.56 4.83
N PHE A 53 -3.63 -3.75 5.18
CA PHE A 53 -4.48 -4.74 5.85
C PHE A 53 -4.82 -4.39 7.30
N GLY A 54 -4.07 -3.48 7.94
CA GLY A 54 -4.47 -2.88 9.22
C GLY A 54 -5.72 -2.02 9.07
N VAL A 55 -5.72 -1.10 8.10
CA VAL A 55 -6.88 -0.26 7.78
C VAL A 55 -8.06 -1.10 7.26
N THR A 56 -7.78 -2.12 6.43
CA THR A 56 -8.77 -3.08 5.94
C THR A 56 -9.48 -3.78 7.11
N ALA A 57 -8.73 -4.25 8.11
CA ALA A 57 -9.31 -4.87 9.30
C ALA A 57 -10.21 -3.91 10.09
N ALA A 58 -9.85 -2.63 10.19
CA ALA A 58 -10.69 -1.62 10.83
C ALA A 58 -12.00 -1.38 10.05
N GLY A 59 -11.93 -1.21 8.73
CA GLY A 59 -13.13 -1.02 7.90
C GLY A 59 -14.08 -2.21 7.97
N GLU A 60 -13.55 -3.43 7.91
CA GLU A 60 -14.32 -4.67 8.07
C GLU A 60 -14.96 -4.79 9.45
N ALA A 61 -14.24 -4.42 10.51
CA ALA A 61 -14.79 -4.43 11.86
C ALA A 61 -15.95 -3.43 12.01
N ALA A 62 -15.84 -2.24 11.41
CA ALA A 62 -16.92 -1.25 11.41
C ALA A 62 -18.16 -1.74 10.63
N ALA A 63 -17.95 -2.31 9.44
CA ALA A 63 -19.01 -2.89 8.62
C ALA A 63 -19.77 -3.99 9.35
N ARG A 64 -19.03 -4.94 9.95
CA ARG A 64 -19.61 -6.02 10.76
C ARG A 64 -20.41 -5.50 11.96
N ALA A 65 -19.88 -4.49 12.66
CA ALA A 65 -20.60 -3.87 13.78
C ALA A 65 -21.90 -3.20 13.34
N ALA A 66 -21.96 -2.71 12.09
CA ALA A 66 -23.17 -2.14 11.49
C ALA A 66 -24.09 -3.17 10.83
N GLY A 67 -23.72 -4.46 10.81
CA GLY A 67 -24.47 -5.52 10.14
C GLY A 67 -24.49 -5.40 8.61
N LEU A 68 -23.48 -4.73 8.03
CA LEU A 68 -23.37 -4.48 6.59
C LEU A 68 -22.04 -5.00 6.04
N ASP A 69 -21.95 -5.08 4.71
CA ASP A 69 -20.64 -5.09 4.07
C ASP A 69 -20.03 -3.67 4.02
N PHE A 70 -18.73 -3.59 3.76
CA PHE A 70 -18.01 -2.31 3.82
C PHE A 70 -18.51 -1.28 2.79
N ALA A 71 -18.83 -1.73 1.58
CA ALA A 71 -19.27 -0.82 0.53
C ALA A 71 -20.68 -0.28 0.79
N ASP A 72 -21.57 -1.12 1.31
CA ASP A 72 -22.92 -0.72 1.73
C ASP A 72 -22.86 0.23 2.92
N LEU A 73 -21.95 -0.01 3.88
CA LEU A 73 -21.72 0.91 5.00
C LEU A 73 -21.35 2.31 4.49
N LEU A 74 -20.34 2.41 3.62
CA LEU A 74 -19.93 3.70 3.07
C LEU A 74 -21.01 4.35 2.20
N SER A 75 -21.69 3.55 1.38
CA SER A 75 -22.79 4.06 0.55
C SER A 75 -23.89 4.68 1.41
N ARG A 76 -24.34 3.96 2.44
CA ARG A 76 -25.43 4.38 3.34
C ARG A 76 -25.05 5.57 4.22
N GLU A 77 -23.89 5.51 4.87
CA GLU A 77 -23.52 6.48 5.91
C GLU A 77 -22.78 7.71 5.36
N LEU A 78 -22.15 7.60 4.18
CA LEU A 78 -21.27 8.66 3.67
C LEU A 78 -21.62 9.10 2.25
N PHE A 79 -21.61 8.21 1.26
CA PHE A 79 -21.69 8.61 -0.15
C PHE A 79 -23.07 9.14 -0.53
N GLN A 80 -24.15 8.42 -0.20
CA GLN A 80 -25.51 8.88 -0.51
C GLN A 80 -25.88 10.16 0.24
N PRO A 81 -25.64 10.31 1.56
CA PRO A 81 -25.94 11.56 2.28
C PRO A 81 -25.21 12.79 1.73
N LEU A 82 -23.99 12.60 1.19
CA LEU A 82 -23.19 13.66 0.59
C LEU A 82 -23.50 13.92 -0.90
N GLY A 83 -24.34 13.09 -1.53
CA GLY A 83 -24.63 13.18 -2.96
C GLY A 83 -23.43 12.82 -3.84
N MET A 84 -22.56 11.92 -3.36
CA MET A 84 -21.38 11.43 -4.09
C MET A 84 -21.78 10.29 -5.05
N ALA A 85 -22.56 10.63 -6.08
CA ALA A 85 -23.20 9.65 -6.96
C ALA A 85 -22.24 8.92 -7.92
N SER A 86 -21.02 9.41 -8.09
CA SER A 86 -19.96 8.80 -8.90
C SER A 86 -18.88 8.13 -8.03
N THR A 87 -19.20 7.80 -6.77
CA THR A 87 -18.28 7.20 -5.81
C THR A 87 -18.74 5.80 -5.41
N SER A 88 -17.82 4.84 -5.43
CA SER A 88 -18.07 3.47 -4.96
C SER A 88 -16.84 2.86 -4.30
N ALA A 89 -17.08 1.94 -3.36
CA ALA A 89 -16.08 1.09 -2.72
C ALA A 89 -16.07 -0.36 -3.26
N ARG A 90 -16.77 -0.62 -4.37
CA ARG A 90 -16.75 -1.92 -5.07
C ARG A 90 -15.98 -1.81 -6.38
N PHE A 91 -15.07 -2.73 -6.62
CA PHE A 91 -14.30 -2.72 -7.88
C PHE A 91 -15.19 -2.97 -9.10
N THR A 92 -16.26 -3.77 -8.96
CA THR A 92 -17.22 -4.03 -10.03
C THR A 92 -17.97 -2.78 -10.49
N ASP A 93 -18.25 -1.84 -9.58
CA ASP A 93 -18.94 -0.59 -9.94
C ASP A 93 -18.02 0.32 -10.75
N TYR A 94 -16.73 0.36 -10.38
CA TYR A 94 -15.70 1.02 -11.20
C TYR A 94 -15.63 0.39 -12.59
N LEU A 95 -15.60 -0.95 -12.69
CA LEU A 95 -15.53 -1.63 -13.97
C LEU A 95 -16.75 -1.34 -14.85
N ASN A 96 -17.94 -1.24 -14.27
CA ASN A 96 -19.18 -1.02 -15.01
C ASN A 96 -19.47 0.46 -15.32
N SER A 97 -18.68 1.40 -14.79
CA SER A 97 -18.88 2.83 -15.05
C SER A 97 -18.40 3.20 -16.45
N SER A 98 -19.26 3.91 -17.20
CA SER A 98 -18.91 4.46 -18.52
C SER A 98 -17.90 5.61 -18.44
N GLU A 99 -17.82 6.27 -17.28
CA GLU A 99 -16.94 7.41 -17.01
C GLU A 99 -15.64 6.98 -16.30
N ARG A 100 -15.36 5.66 -16.23
CA ARG A 100 -14.16 5.16 -15.57
C ARG A 100 -12.91 5.63 -16.30
N VAL A 101 -11.87 5.95 -15.54
CA VAL A 101 -10.56 6.33 -16.06
C VAL A 101 -9.61 5.17 -15.92
N PHE A 102 -8.89 4.85 -16.99
CA PHE A 102 -7.84 3.83 -17.00
C PHE A 102 -6.55 4.35 -16.37
N SER A 103 -5.81 3.46 -15.73
CA SER A 103 -4.52 3.77 -15.12
C SER A 103 -3.41 3.61 -16.16
N HIS A 104 -2.40 4.49 -16.13
CA HIS A 104 -1.33 4.49 -17.13
C HIS A 104 0.05 4.36 -16.50
N GLN A 105 0.86 3.46 -17.05
CA GLN A 105 2.27 3.32 -16.75
C GLN A 105 3.12 3.72 -17.95
N ILE A 106 4.37 4.10 -17.68
CA ILE A 106 5.36 4.38 -18.72
C ILE A 106 6.46 3.34 -18.61
N GLU A 107 6.70 2.60 -19.69
CA GLU A 107 7.76 1.60 -19.77
C GLU A 107 8.53 1.78 -21.08
N GLY A 108 9.86 1.90 -21.01
CA GLY A 108 10.69 2.10 -22.21
C GLY A 108 10.37 3.37 -23.01
N GLY A 109 9.65 4.34 -22.43
CA GLY A 109 9.15 5.54 -23.12
C GLY A 109 7.77 5.38 -23.76
N GLU A 110 7.18 4.19 -23.69
CA GLU A 110 5.82 3.91 -24.17
C GLU A 110 4.81 3.92 -23.03
N VAL A 111 3.55 4.29 -23.33
CA VAL A 111 2.47 4.36 -22.34
C VAL A 111 1.62 3.09 -22.43
N PHE A 112 1.44 2.42 -21.29
CA PHE A 112 0.64 1.21 -21.16
C PHE A 112 -0.57 1.44 -20.27
N VAL A 113 -1.73 0.96 -20.73
CA VAL A 113 -2.95 0.90 -19.92
C VAL A 113 -2.84 -0.26 -18.96
N THR A 114 -3.17 -0.01 -17.70
CA THR A 114 -3.09 -0.97 -16.61
C THR A 114 -4.36 -0.92 -15.76
N GLU A 115 -4.65 -2.02 -15.09
CA GLU A 115 -5.80 -2.16 -14.21
C GLU A 115 -5.37 -2.88 -12.93
N ARG A 116 -5.72 -2.31 -11.79
CA ARG A 116 -5.48 -2.89 -10.47
C ARG A 116 -6.81 -3.21 -9.83
N ASN A 117 -6.99 -4.45 -9.36
CA ASN A 117 -8.16 -4.87 -8.58
C ASN A 117 -7.87 -4.79 -7.08
N PRO A 118 -8.25 -3.72 -6.35
CA PRO A 118 -7.96 -3.55 -4.93
C PRO A 118 -8.98 -4.21 -4.00
N GLU A 119 -9.84 -5.11 -4.51
CA GLU A 119 -10.97 -5.62 -3.76
C GLU A 119 -10.52 -6.26 -2.43
N ALA A 120 -9.43 -7.03 -2.37
CA ALA A 120 -8.99 -7.64 -1.12
C ALA A 120 -8.68 -6.61 -0.01
N GLN A 121 -8.22 -5.42 -0.37
CA GLN A 121 -7.91 -4.31 0.54
C GLN A 121 -8.87 -3.12 0.39
N ALA A 122 -10.10 -3.35 -0.05
CA ALA A 122 -11.03 -2.28 -0.41
C ALA A 122 -11.17 -1.14 0.64
N PRO A 123 -11.19 -1.40 1.96
CA PRO A 123 -11.22 -0.32 2.94
C PRO A 123 -9.96 0.55 3.04
N ALA A 124 -8.82 0.06 2.57
CA ALA A 124 -7.56 0.81 2.56
C ALA A 124 -7.35 1.61 1.26
N GLY A 125 -7.83 1.11 0.12
CA GLY A 125 -7.57 1.73 -1.18
C GLY A 125 -8.58 1.46 -2.29
N GLY A 126 -9.72 0.81 -2.01
CA GLY A 126 -10.68 0.39 -3.04
C GLY A 126 -11.75 1.41 -3.42
N VAL A 127 -11.72 2.62 -2.85
CA VAL A 127 -12.69 3.67 -3.21
C VAL A 127 -12.28 4.31 -4.53
N SER A 128 -13.20 4.29 -5.49
CA SER A 128 -13.14 5.06 -6.74
C SER A 128 -14.11 6.24 -6.65
N SER A 129 -13.69 7.42 -7.14
CA SER A 129 -14.46 8.66 -7.01
C SER A 129 -14.11 9.64 -8.14
N SER A 130 -14.94 10.67 -8.31
CA SER A 130 -14.61 11.86 -9.10
C SER A 130 -14.03 12.97 -8.22
N ALA A 131 -13.33 13.94 -8.83
CA ALA A 131 -12.87 15.13 -8.11
C ALA A 131 -14.06 15.94 -7.54
N ARG A 132 -15.19 15.97 -8.26
CA ARG A 132 -16.42 16.66 -7.82
C ARG A 132 -17.03 16.03 -6.58
N ASP A 133 -17.07 14.70 -6.51
CA ASP A 133 -17.61 14.02 -5.33
C ASP A 133 -16.67 14.18 -4.13
N MET A 134 -15.36 14.11 -4.38
CA MET A 134 -14.35 14.34 -3.33
C MET A 134 -14.47 15.74 -2.72
N THR A 135 -14.87 16.78 -3.47
CA THR A 135 -15.09 18.11 -2.87
C THR A 135 -16.26 18.12 -1.89
N ASN A 136 -17.33 17.35 -2.11
CA ASN A 136 -18.42 17.22 -1.13
C ASN A 136 -17.92 16.59 0.18
N TRP A 137 -17.11 15.54 0.07
CA TRP A 137 -16.47 14.92 1.23
C TRP A 137 -15.51 15.87 1.95
N MET A 138 -14.70 16.63 1.22
CA MET A 138 -13.82 17.64 1.82
C MET A 138 -14.62 18.74 2.54
N LEU A 139 -15.74 19.20 1.96
CA LEU A 139 -16.62 20.17 2.60
C LEU A 139 -17.21 19.63 3.89
N LEU A 140 -17.60 18.34 3.96
CA LEU A 140 -18.00 17.71 5.23
C LEU A 140 -16.90 17.83 6.28
N HIS A 141 -15.64 17.59 5.90
CA HIS A 141 -14.50 17.70 6.80
C HIS A 141 -14.24 19.12 7.29
N LEU A 142 -14.24 20.10 6.39
CA LEU A 142 -14.03 21.53 6.72
C LEU A 142 -15.18 22.08 7.56
N GLN A 143 -16.41 21.68 7.24
CA GLN A 143 -17.62 22.05 8.00
C GLN A 143 -17.86 21.18 9.24
N LYS A 144 -16.81 20.53 9.76
CA LYS A 144 -16.81 19.81 11.05
C LYS A 144 -17.93 18.77 11.16
N GLY A 145 -18.18 18.06 10.06
CA GLY A 145 -19.20 17.02 9.96
C GLY A 145 -20.63 17.51 9.69
N ASN A 146 -20.81 18.83 9.47
CA ASN A 146 -22.06 19.39 8.98
C ASN A 146 -22.11 19.35 7.45
N TRP A 147 -23.23 18.93 6.90
CA TRP A 147 -23.50 18.96 5.46
C TRP A 147 -24.85 19.60 5.20
N LYS A 148 -24.85 20.76 4.55
CA LYS A 148 -26.05 21.53 4.17
C LYS A 148 -27.05 21.71 5.34
N GLY A 149 -26.53 22.01 6.52
CA GLY A 149 -27.34 22.23 7.73
C GLY A 149 -27.65 20.97 8.55
N ARG A 150 -27.32 19.77 8.05
CA ARG A 150 -27.48 18.51 8.78
C ARG A 150 -26.15 18.06 9.38
N GLN A 151 -26.11 17.78 10.68
CA GLN A 151 -24.95 17.16 11.31
C GLN A 151 -24.91 15.67 10.96
N LEU A 152 -23.99 15.26 10.08
CA LEU A 152 -23.80 13.85 9.70
C LEU A 152 -22.80 13.15 10.63
N ILE A 153 -21.70 13.82 10.98
CA ILE A 153 -20.68 13.30 11.90
C ILE A 153 -20.51 14.29 13.03
N PRO A 154 -20.60 13.91 14.31
CA PRO A 154 -20.37 14.86 15.41
C PRO A 154 -18.99 15.53 15.29
N ALA A 155 -18.93 16.85 15.42
CA ALA A 155 -17.69 17.62 15.23
C ALA A 155 -16.52 17.09 16.08
N GLU A 156 -16.79 16.70 17.33
CA GLU A 156 -15.76 16.11 18.20
C GLU A 156 -15.25 14.76 17.68
N THR A 157 -16.11 13.95 17.08
CA THR A 157 -15.72 12.65 16.50
C THR A 157 -14.78 12.86 15.32
N LEU A 158 -15.07 13.84 14.46
CA LEU A 158 -14.21 14.19 13.34
C LEU A 158 -12.89 14.81 13.81
N ALA A 159 -12.93 15.70 14.81
CA ALA A 159 -11.73 16.29 15.38
C ALA A 159 -10.79 15.24 15.99
N ARG A 160 -11.30 14.10 16.49
CA ARG A 160 -10.46 12.99 16.96
C ARG A 160 -9.61 12.38 15.86
N THR A 161 -10.05 12.39 14.59
CA THR A 161 -9.26 11.83 13.49
C THR A 161 -8.01 12.64 13.19
N TYR A 162 -8.00 13.91 13.57
CA TYR A 162 -6.90 14.85 13.37
C TYR A 162 -5.93 14.94 14.56
N ARG A 163 -6.10 14.10 15.60
CA ARG A 163 -5.18 14.09 16.74
C ARG A 163 -3.93 13.27 16.40
N PRO A 164 -2.72 13.73 16.75
CA PRO A 164 -1.51 12.92 16.64
C PRO A 164 -1.61 11.64 17.50
N HIS A 165 -1.49 10.47 16.86
CA HIS A 165 -1.49 9.16 17.54
C HIS A 165 -0.12 8.48 17.57
N ILE A 166 0.74 8.78 16.60
CA ILE A 166 2.10 8.24 16.49
C ILE A 166 3.00 9.19 15.67
N LEU A 167 4.29 9.23 15.99
CA LEU A 167 5.31 9.95 15.23
C LEU A 167 5.65 9.18 13.94
N VAL A 168 5.74 9.87 12.80
CA VAL A 168 6.09 9.27 11.49
C VAL A 168 7.49 9.69 11.03
N GLY A 169 8.02 10.80 11.55
CA GLY A 169 9.30 11.38 11.16
C GLY A 169 9.13 12.82 10.70
N SER A 170 9.94 13.28 9.75
CA SER A 170 9.78 14.61 9.16
C SER A 170 8.70 14.66 8.08
N SER A 171 8.12 15.82 7.83
CA SER A 171 7.27 16.05 6.66
C SER A 171 8.13 16.00 5.39
N PRO A 172 7.74 15.25 4.33
CA PRO A 172 8.49 15.21 3.07
C PRO A 172 8.54 16.57 2.38
N THR A 173 7.50 17.37 2.59
CA THR A 173 7.35 18.69 1.97
C THR A 173 7.86 19.83 2.86
N ASN A 174 8.13 19.55 4.13
CA ASN A 174 8.82 20.46 5.03
C ASN A 174 9.67 19.68 6.04
N PRO A 175 10.95 19.39 5.73
CA PRO A 175 11.81 18.57 6.60
C PRO A 175 12.01 19.14 8.01
N SER A 176 11.81 20.45 8.21
CA SER A 176 11.86 21.11 9.52
C SER A 176 10.62 20.87 10.38
N SER A 177 9.52 20.40 9.78
CA SER A 177 8.28 20.07 10.46
C SER A 177 8.24 18.59 10.81
N THR A 178 7.88 18.30 12.06
CA THR A 178 7.59 16.94 12.53
C THR A 178 6.23 16.50 11.99
N ALA A 179 6.18 15.30 11.41
CA ALA A 179 4.98 14.65 10.93
C ALA A 179 4.51 13.55 11.89
N PHE A 180 3.21 13.53 12.11
CA PHE A 180 2.51 12.53 12.88
C PHE A 180 1.50 11.79 12.00
N TYR A 181 0.95 10.70 12.52
CA TYR A 181 -0.22 10.06 11.93
C TYR A 181 -1.38 10.10 12.93
N GLY A 182 -2.55 10.51 12.45
CA GLY A 182 -3.82 10.49 13.16
C GLY A 182 -4.63 9.23 12.82
N LEU A 183 -5.95 9.34 12.73
CA LEU A 183 -6.79 8.23 12.29
C LEU A 183 -7.05 8.39 10.79
N GLY A 184 -6.26 7.70 9.96
CA GLY A 184 -6.34 7.79 8.49
C GLY A 184 -5.74 9.05 7.87
N TRP A 185 -4.96 9.83 8.64
CA TRP A 185 -4.41 11.10 8.21
C TRP A 185 -2.94 11.24 8.57
N ARG A 186 -2.12 11.72 7.64
CA ARG A 186 -0.84 12.33 7.99
C ARG A 186 -1.09 13.75 8.47
N LEU A 187 -0.43 14.11 9.56
CA LEU A 187 -0.59 15.40 10.23
C LEU A 187 0.77 16.07 10.28
N SER A 188 0.82 17.36 9.94
CA SER A 188 1.99 18.19 10.17
C SER A 188 1.55 19.59 10.57
N TYR A 189 2.49 20.37 11.07
CA TYR A 189 2.24 21.73 11.53
C TYR A 189 3.20 22.69 10.83
N ASP A 190 2.71 23.85 10.44
CA ASP A 190 3.57 24.90 9.90
C ASP A 190 4.33 25.65 11.02
N GLY A 191 5.16 26.62 10.63
CA GLY A 191 5.95 27.41 11.58
C GLY A 191 5.13 28.27 12.55
N GLN A 192 3.81 28.40 12.32
CA GLN A 192 2.87 29.10 13.20
C GLN A 192 2.04 28.12 14.05
N GLY A 193 2.29 26.80 13.92
CA GLY A 193 1.56 25.77 14.65
C GLY A 193 0.19 25.42 14.06
N ARG A 194 -0.12 25.85 12.83
CA ARG A 194 -1.40 25.53 12.19
C ARG A 194 -1.39 24.12 11.62
N LEU A 195 -2.52 23.43 11.73
CA LEU A 195 -2.63 22.04 11.33
C LEU A 195 -2.76 21.91 9.81
N LYS A 196 -1.94 21.01 9.26
CA LYS A 196 -2.12 20.46 7.93
C LYS A 196 -2.53 18.99 8.04
N VAL A 197 -3.67 18.66 7.45
CA VAL A 197 -4.18 17.29 7.36
C VAL A 197 -4.02 16.81 5.93
N GLN A 198 -3.33 15.69 5.71
CA GLN A 198 -3.01 15.20 4.38
C GLN A 198 -3.11 13.68 4.28
N HIS A 199 -3.56 13.19 3.12
CA HIS A 199 -3.42 11.79 2.76
C HIS A 199 -3.09 11.65 1.27
N GLY A 200 -2.19 10.73 0.95
CA GLY A 200 -1.86 10.35 -0.42
C GLY A 200 -2.39 8.95 -0.74
N GLY A 201 -2.67 8.67 -2.00
CA GLY A 201 -3.04 7.34 -2.48
C GLY A 201 -2.19 6.99 -3.70
N ALA A 202 -1.80 5.73 -3.85
CA ALA A 202 -1.10 5.28 -5.04
C ALA A 202 -1.45 3.83 -5.36
N PHE A 203 -1.66 3.60 -6.65
CA PHE A 203 -1.36 2.31 -7.25
C PHE A 203 -0.19 2.53 -8.19
N VAL A 204 0.89 1.78 -7.98
CA VAL A 204 2.06 1.93 -8.84
C VAL A 204 1.74 1.54 -10.30
N MET A 205 0.67 0.77 -10.48
CA MET A 205 -0.07 0.57 -11.73
C MET A 205 -0.76 1.84 -12.26
N GLY A 206 -0.15 3.02 -12.13
CA GLY A 206 -0.60 4.22 -12.83
C GLY A 206 -1.72 5.02 -12.17
N VAL A 207 -1.76 5.10 -10.84
CA VAL A 207 -2.65 6.02 -10.12
C VAL A 207 -1.89 6.74 -9.01
N ARG A 208 -2.06 8.06 -8.90
CA ARG A 208 -1.62 8.85 -7.75
C ARG A 208 -2.66 9.89 -7.38
N THR A 209 -2.96 9.98 -6.08
CA THR A 209 -3.91 10.94 -5.55
C THR A 209 -3.31 11.65 -4.34
N SER A 210 -3.70 12.90 -4.13
CA SER A 210 -3.37 13.66 -2.92
C SER A 210 -4.58 14.47 -2.49
N VAL A 211 -4.88 14.46 -1.20
CA VAL A 211 -5.84 15.38 -0.59
C VAL A 211 -5.18 16.05 0.60
N THR A 212 -5.34 17.36 0.70
CA THR A 212 -4.80 18.16 1.79
C THR A 212 -5.85 19.19 2.23
N LEU A 213 -6.04 19.31 3.55
CA LEU A 213 -6.94 20.24 4.20
C LEU A 213 -6.18 21.12 5.20
N TRP A 214 -6.55 22.39 5.27
CA TRP A 214 -6.27 23.33 6.36
C TRP A 214 -7.59 23.66 7.06
N PRO A 215 -8.00 22.85 8.05
CA PRO A 215 -9.33 22.97 8.66
C PRO A 215 -9.60 24.33 9.29
N GLU A 216 -8.58 24.99 9.86
CA GLU A 216 -8.71 26.31 10.49
C GLU A 216 -8.96 27.45 9.48
N GLU A 217 -8.70 27.22 8.20
CA GLU A 217 -8.84 28.21 7.13
C GLU A 217 -10.02 27.89 6.20
N ASP A 218 -10.80 26.85 6.51
CA ASP A 218 -11.85 26.31 5.64
C ASP A 218 -11.36 26.06 4.19
N LEU A 219 -10.10 25.62 4.05
CA LEU A 219 -9.41 25.49 2.77
C LEU A 219 -8.94 24.05 2.53
N GLY A 220 -9.08 23.57 1.30
CA GLY A 220 -8.59 22.26 0.91
C GLY A 220 -8.44 22.09 -0.60
N ILE A 221 -7.61 21.13 -0.99
CA ILE A 221 -7.43 20.71 -2.38
C ILE A 221 -7.35 19.18 -2.48
N VAL A 222 -7.94 18.63 -3.53
CA VAL A 222 -7.77 17.23 -3.97
C VAL A 222 -7.23 17.22 -5.38
N VAL A 223 -6.24 16.37 -5.64
CA VAL A 223 -5.63 16.16 -6.94
C VAL A 223 -5.66 14.66 -7.24
N LEU A 224 -6.28 14.29 -8.35
CA LEU A 224 -6.40 12.91 -8.83
C LEU A 224 -5.64 12.76 -10.14
N SER A 225 -4.79 11.74 -10.25
CA SER A 225 -4.01 11.44 -11.45
C SER A 225 -4.06 9.95 -11.75
N ASN A 226 -4.23 9.63 -13.03
CA ASN A 226 -4.19 8.27 -13.58
C ASN A 226 -2.86 7.98 -14.28
N ALA A 227 -1.77 8.52 -13.74
CA ALA A 227 -0.41 8.30 -14.20
C ALA A 227 0.44 7.69 -13.09
N PHE A 228 1.63 7.21 -13.48
CA PHE A 228 2.63 6.70 -12.54
C PHE A 228 2.84 7.67 -11.36
N PRO A 229 3.00 7.17 -10.12
CA PRO A 229 3.28 7.97 -8.92
C PRO A 229 4.54 8.85 -8.98
N SER A 230 4.46 9.97 -9.70
CA SER A 230 5.56 10.89 -9.96
C SER A 230 5.75 11.96 -8.89
N GLY A 231 4.91 11.98 -7.84
CA GLY A 231 4.87 13.05 -6.84
C GLY A 231 4.17 14.34 -7.30
N LEU A 232 3.66 14.38 -8.55
CA LEU A 232 2.99 15.56 -9.10
C LEU A 232 1.75 15.99 -8.29
N PRO A 233 0.85 15.09 -7.86
CA PRO A 233 -0.28 15.49 -7.02
C PRO A 233 0.13 16.22 -5.74
N GLU A 234 1.16 15.74 -5.04
CA GLU A 234 1.70 16.41 -3.85
C GLU A 234 2.28 17.79 -4.18
N ALA A 235 3.09 17.89 -5.24
CA ALA A 235 3.66 19.14 -5.68
C ALA A 235 2.58 20.19 -5.97
N LEU A 236 1.52 19.82 -6.69
CA LEU A 236 0.39 20.70 -6.96
C LEU A 236 -0.33 21.14 -5.68
N THR A 237 -0.49 20.25 -4.70
CA THR A 237 -1.06 20.66 -3.41
C THR A 237 -0.18 21.67 -2.67
N GLU A 238 1.15 21.48 -2.65
CA GLU A 238 2.06 22.44 -1.99
C GLU A 238 2.10 23.79 -2.71
N LEU A 239 2.11 23.79 -4.04
CA LEU A 239 2.04 25.01 -4.85
C LEU A 239 0.75 25.78 -4.58
N PHE A 240 -0.39 25.09 -4.49
CA PHE A 240 -1.68 25.70 -4.19
C PHE A 240 -1.65 26.44 -2.85
N PHE A 241 -1.20 25.78 -1.79
CA PHE A 241 -1.15 26.37 -0.46
C PHE A 241 -0.10 27.47 -0.33
N LYS A 242 1.06 27.33 -0.99
CA LYS A 242 2.06 28.39 -1.04
C LYS A 242 1.52 29.63 -1.76
N GLY A 243 0.93 29.44 -2.94
CA GLY A 243 0.29 30.52 -3.70
C GLY A 243 -0.82 31.21 -2.93
N TYR A 244 -1.66 30.46 -2.22
CA TYR A 244 -2.69 31.04 -1.34
C TYR A 244 -2.10 31.91 -0.21
N ARG A 245 -0.96 31.49 0.37
CA ARG A 245 -0.33 32.19 1.50
C ARG A 245 0.48 33.42 1.10
N SER A 246 1.28 33.31 0.04
CA SER A 246 2.23 34.35 -0.35
C SER A 246 1.79 35.17 -1.55
N GLY A 247 0.80 34.70 -2.32
CA GLY A 247 0.47 35.25 -3.64
C GLY A 247 1.40 34.78 -4.76
N ASP A 248 2.43 33.98 -4.44
CA ASP A 248 3.48 33.56 -5.36
C ASP A 248 3.49 32.05 -5.58
N ILE A 249 3.58 31.63 -6.85
CA ILE A 249 3.74 30.22 -7.23
C ILE A 249 5.24 29.93 -7.39
N ASP A 250 5.81 29.21 -6.42
CA ASP A 250 7.22 28.79 -6.47
C ASP A 250 7.36 27.42 -7.14
N LEU A 251 7.59 27.42 -8.44
CA LEU A 251 7.77 26.20 -9.23
C LEU A 251 9.01 25.37 -8.83
N GLU A 252 10.02 25.98 -8.21
CA GLU A 252 11.20 25.25 -7.73
C GLU A 252 10.85 24.38 -6.52
N LEU A 253 10.05 24.92 -5.59
CA LEU A 253 9.47 24.13 -4.50
C LEU A 253 8.65 22.96 -5.05
N GLY A 254 7.78 23.22 -6.03
CA GLY A 254 6.96 22.19 -6.66
C GLY A 254 7.81 21.03 -7.22
N ARG A 255 8.87 21.35 -7.98
CA ARG A 255 9.80 20.35 -8.52
C ARG A 255 10.50 19.56 -7.41
N THR A 256 10.98 20.25 -6.37
CA THR A 256 11.66 19.62 -5.23
C THR A 256 10.74 18.64 -4.50
N VAL A 257 9.47 19.01 -4.28
CA VAL A 257 8.47 18.14 -3.66
C VAL A 257 8.20 16.93 -4.54
N GLN A 258 8.02 17.15 -5.85
CA GLN A 258 7.78 16.10 -6.81
C GLN A 258 8.90 15.04 -6.79
N GLU A 259 10.15 15.48 -6.90
CA GLU A 259 11.33 14.60 -6.89
C GLU A 259 11.46 13.82 -5.59
N LYS A 260 11.30 14.48 -4.43
CA LYS A 260 11.38 13.80 -3.12
C LYS A 260 10.31 12.75 -2.93
N VAL A 261 9.08 13.03 -3.36
CA VAL A 261 7.97 12.08 -3.26
C VAL A 261 8.18 10.91 -4.21
N ALA A 262 8.60 11.18 -5.45
CA ALA A 262 8.96 10.14 -6.41
C ALA A 262 10.06 9.22 -5.87
N GLN A 263 11.14 9.79 -5.32
CA GLN A 263 12.22 9.00 -4.74
C GLN A 263 11.75 8.17 -3.54
N ALA A 264 11.00 8.76 -2.61
CA ALA A 264 10.47 8.02 -1.46
C ALA A 264 9.57 6.84 -1.86
N ILE A 265 8.86 6.94 -3.00
CA ILE A 265 8.05 5.84 -3.55
C ILE A 265 8.95 4.74 -4.11
N LEU A 266 10.01 5.09 -4.83
CA LEU A 266 10.99 4.11 -5.34
C LEU A 266 11.69 3.39 -4.19
N ASP A 267 12.13 4.12 -3.16
CA ASP A 267 12.82 3.56 -1.98
C ASP A 267 11.95 2.54 -1.21
N MET A 268 10.62 2.71 -1.20
CA MET A 268 9.71 1.75 -0.58
C MET A 268 9.69 0.38 -1.28
N GLY A 269 10.18 0.28 -2.52
CA GLY A 269 10.20 -0.96 -3.32
C GLY A 269 11.54 -1.62 -3.45
N GLU A 270 12.61 -0.99 -2.94
CA GLU A 270 13.93 -1.57 -2.99
C GLU A 270 14.07 -2.69 -1.95
N THR A 271 14.00 -3.93 -2.40
CA THR A 271 14.49 -5.08 -1.64
C THR A 271 16.02 -5.14 -1.72
N PRO A 272 16.76 -5.34 -0.60
CA PRO A 272 18.21 -5.46 -0.63
C PRO A 272 18.65 -6.62 -1.53
N THR A 273 19.17 -6.31 -2.71
CA THR A 273 19.83 -7.30 -3.59
C THR A 273 21.29 -7.41 -3.18
N SER A 274 21.58 -8.27 -2.21
CA SER A 274 22.89 -8.90 -2.18
C SER A 274 22.84 -10.22 -1.44
N ALA A 275 23.19 -11.29 -2.14
CA ALA A 275 23.74 -12.46 -1.49
C ALA A 275 25.18 -12.60 -1.91
N LYS A 276 26.07 -12.48 -0.92
CA LYS A 276 27.39 -13.10 -1.02
C LYS A 276 27.15 -14.61 -0.90
N GLY A 277 27.44 -15.35 -1.96
CA GLY A 277 27.48 -16.81 -1.90
C GLY A 277 28.51 -17.23 -0.87
N LEU A 278 28.06 -17.75 0.28
CA LEU A 278 28.93 -18.54 1.16
C LEU A 278 29.18 -19.87 0.45
N GLY A 279 30.44 -20.31 0.43
CA GLY A 279 30.93 -21.49 -0.29
C GLY A 279 29.96 -22.66 -0.17
N SER A 280 29.18 -22.89 -1.23
CA SER A 280 28.13 -23.89 -1.27
C SER A 280 28.60 -25.08 -2.10
N PRO A 281 28.16 -26.31 -1.77
CA PRO A 281 28.43 -27.48 -2.60
C PRO A 281 27.91 -27.26 -4.03
N PRO A 282 28.43 -28.01 -5.03
CA PRO A 282 27.94 -27.90 -6.40
C PRO A 282 26.43 -28.15 -6.50
N PRO A 283 25.72 -27.46 -7.42
CA PRO A 283 24.29 -27.64 -7.60
C PRO A 283 23.92 -29.08 -7.92
N LEU A 284 22.73 -29.50 -7.51
CA LEU A 284 22.08 -30.73 -7.97
C LEU A 284 21.54 -30.56 -9.40
N PRO A 285 21.23 -31.67 -10.10
CA PRO A 285 20.41 -31.62 -11.31
C PRO A 285 19.09 -30.90 -11.04
N LEU A 286 18.61 -30.07 -11.99
CA LEU A 286 17.45 -29.20 -11.81
C LEU A 286 16.19 -29.92 -11.31
N GLY A 287 15.93 -31.14 -11.80
CA GLY A 287 14.79 -31.95 -11.37
C GLY A 287 14.80 -32.31 -9.87
N SER A 288 15.95 -32.19 -9.21
CA SER A 288 16.06 -32.46 -7.76
C SER A 288 15.40 -31.38 -6.90
N TYR A 289 15.14 -30.21 -7.46
CA TYR A 289 14.49 -29.10 -6.76
C TYR A 289 12.98 -29.03 -7.00
N GLU A 290 12.43 -29.84 -7.90
CA GLU A 290 11.00 -29.86 -8.20
C GLU A 290 10.17 -30.38 -7.02
N GLY A 291 9.00 -29.78 -6.81
CA GLY A 291 8.08 -30.23 -5.78
C GLY A 291 7.26 -29.11 -5.16
N ASP A 292 6.40 -29.51 -4.22
CA ASP A 292 5.59 -28.61 -3.42
C ASP A 292 6.29 -28.33 -2.08
N TYR A 293 6.33 -27.05 -1.71
CA TYR A 293 6.97 -26.53 -0.52
C TYR A 293 5.98 -25.73 0.31
N ILE A 294 5.88 -26.03 1.59
CA ILE A 294 4.83 -25.53 2.49
C ILE A 294 5.39 -24.43 3.39
N ASN A 295 4.68 -23.31 3.44
CA ASN A 295 4.93 -22.20 4.36
C ASN A 295 3.61 -21.70 4.95
N GLY A 296 3.57 -21.37 6.24
CA GLY A 296 2.33 -20.92 6.89
C GLY A 296 1.76 -19.62 6.31
N TYR A 297 2.63 -18.68 5.93
CA TYR A 297 2.27 -17.37 5.41
C TYR A 297 2.01 -17.37 3.90
N TYR A 298 2.86 -18.04 3.12
CA TYR A 298 2.73 -18.11 1.66
C TYR A 298 1.84 -19.27 1.17
N GLY A 299 1.57 -20.26 2.02
CA GLY A 299 0.83 -21.46 1.65
C GLY A 299 1.72 -22.44 0.91
N VAL A 300 1.18 -23.09 -0.12
CA VAL A 300 1.95 -24.01 -0.97
C VAL A 300 2.62 -23.21 -2.08
N SER A 301 3.95 -23.33 -2.14
CA SER A 301 4.76 -22.91 -3.28
C SER A 301 5.14 -24.13 -4.10
N ARG A 302 5.18 -24.01 -5.42
CA ARG A 302 5.57 -25.11 -6.32
C ARG A 302 6.79 -24.72 -7.13
N ILE A 303 7.82 -25.56 -7.11
CA ILE A 303 8.98 -25.45 -8.01
C ILE A 303 8.77 -26.40 -9.17
N VAL A 304 8.90 -25.88 -10.39
CA VAL A 304 8.83 -26.67 -11.63
C VAL A 304 10.08 -26.44 -12.47
N GLN A 305 10.54 -27.49 -13.14
CA GLN A 305 11.61 -27.39 -14.14
C GLN A 305 11.02 -26.91 -15.48
N LYS A 306 11.72 -25.98 -16.11
CA LYS A 306 11.50 -25.52 -17.48
C LYS A 306 12.75 -25.79 -18.31
N ASN A 307 12.65 -25.71 -19.64
CA ASN A 307 13.72 -26.06 -20.58
C ASN A 307 15.09 -25.42 -20.28
N SER A 308 15.11 -24.22 -19.67
CA SER A 308 16.34 -23.45 -19.38
C SER A 308 16.55 -23.08 -17.91
N GLY A 309 15.75 -23.61 -16.96
CA GLY A 309 15.87 -23.25 -15.54
C GLY A 309 14.73 -23.76 -14.66
N LEU A 310 14.58 -23.14 -13.49
CA LEU A 310 13.46 -23.39 -12.58
C LEU A 310 12.46 -22.23 -12.64
N GLU A 311 11.21 -22.50 -12.28
CA GLU A 311 10.18 -21.50 -12.03
C GLU A 311 9.55 -21.80 -10.66
N ILE A 312 9.38 -20.77 -9.84
CA ILE A 312 8.62 -20.85 -8.59
C ILE A 312 7.24 -20.25 -8.80
N ILE A 313 6.22 -20.99 -8.39
CA ILE A 313 4.82 -20.59 -8.40
C ILE A 313 4.44 -20.24 -6.96
N LEU A 314 3.95 -19.01 -6.75
CA LEU A 314 3.47 -18.50 -5.47
C LEU A 314 2.07 -17.90 -5.71
N GLY A 315 1.05 -18.54 -5.15
CA GLY A 315 -0.34 -18.18 -5.47
C GLY A 315 -0.60 -18.24 -6.98
N GLU A 316 -1.06 -17.13 -7.56
CA GLU A 316 -1.33 -17.00 -9.00
C GLU A 316 -0.10 -16.51 -9.81
N ARG A 317 0.99 -16.12 -9.14
CA ARG A 317 2.17 -15.55 -9.78
C ARG A 317 3.24 -16.61 -10.03
N ARG A 318 4.02 -16.39 -11.09
CA ARG A 318 5.11 -17.25 -11.54
C ARG A 318 6.38 -16.43 -11.66
N PHE A 319 7.47 -16.94 -11.10
CA PHE A 319 8.75 -16.25 -11.09
C PHE A 319 9.84 -17.19 -11.67
N PRO A 320 10.47 -16.81 -12.80
CA PRO A 320 11.64 -17.52 -13.28
C PRO A 320 12.78 -17.44 -12.26
N LEU A 321 13.40 -18.57 -11.97
CA LEU A 321 14.54 -18.68 -11.08
C LEU A 321 15.84 -18.85 -11.87
N ARG A 322 16.76 -17.91 -11.70
CA ARG A 322 18.10 -17.97 -12.27
C ARG A 322 19.06 -18.56 -11.25
N HIS A 323 19.87 -19.52 -11.69
CA HIS A 323 20.93 -20.08 -10.85
C HIS A 323 21.93 -18.98 -10.46
N ALA A 324 22.30 -18.93 -9.18
CA ALA A 324 23.30 -17.99 -8.68
C ALA A 324 24.59 -18.73 -8.26
N SER A 325 24.50 -19.62 -7.27
CA SER A 325 25.64 -20.43 -6.81
C SER A 325 25.16 -21.61 -5.98
N GLY A 326 25.81 -22.77 -6.09
CA GLY A 326 25.41 -23.99 -5.37
C GLY A 326 23.91 -24.25 -5.49
N ASP A 327 23.23 -24.45 -4.35
CA ASP A 327 21.77 -24.64 -4.27
C ASP A 327 20.97 -23.32 -4.13
N THR A 328 21.53 -22.21 -4.64
CA THR A 328 20.92 -20.88 -4.55
C THR A 328 20.46 -20.39 -5.92
N PHE A 329 19.22 -19.91 -5.96
CA PHE A 329 18.58 -19.33 -7.12
C PHE A 329 17.98 -17.98 -6.77
N VAL A 330 17.86 -17.10 -7.76
CA VAL A 330 17.28 -15.77 -7.59
C VAL A 330 16.11 -15.61 -8.56
N ALA A 331 14.97 -15.17 -8.02
CA ALA A 331 13.90 -14.61 -8.81
C ALA A 331 14.26 -13.15 -9.13
N GLN A 332 14.55 -12.87 -10.39
CA GLN A 332 14.72 -11.51 -10.92
C GLN A 332 13.71 -11.34 -12.04
N VAL A 333 12.62 -10.62 -11.76
CA VAL A 333 11.73 -10.15 -12.81
C VAL A 333 12.27 -8.82 -13.29
N LYS A 334 12.41 -8.64 -14.61
CA LYS A 334 12.71 -7.30 -15.14
C LYS A 334 11.60 -6.37 -14.64
N PRO A 335 11.93 -5.23 -14.00
CA PRO A 335 10.92 -4.35 -13.43
C PRO A 335 10.17 -3.67 -14.59
N HIS A 336 9.07 -4.27 -14.99
CA HIS A 336 8.08 -3.65 -15.87
C HIS A 336 7.01 -2.95 -15.00
N THR A 337 6.74 -3.47 -13.80
CA THR A 337 5.97 -2.80 -12.74
C THR A 337 6.65 -2.92 -11.36
N PHE A 338 6.28 -2.08 -10.40
CA PHE A 338 6.76 -2.19 -9.01
C PHE A 338 6.19 -3.42 -8.27
N GLU A 339 5.07 -3.97 -8.71
CA GLU A 339 4.59 -5.27 -8.23
C GLU A 339 5.41 -6.45 -8.80
N ASP A 340 6.28 -6.18 -9.79
CA ASP A 340 7.33 -7.08 -10.26
C ASP A 340 8.69 -6.81 -9.58
N LEU A 341 8.80 -5.81 -8.69
CA LEU A 341 9.97 -5.60 -7.82
C LEU A 341 9.97 -6.60 -6.68
N VAL A 342 10.07 -7.86 -7.06
CA VAL A 342 10.26 -8.92 -6.11
C VAL A 342 11.54 -9.63 -6.48
N ASN A 343 12.62 -9.00 -6.08
CA ASN A 343 13.89 -9.69 -6.07
C ASN A 343 13.96 -10.48 -4.78
N PHE A 344 13.80 -11.79 -4.90
CA PHE A 344 14.01 -12.67 -3.78
C PHE A 344 14.91 -13.84 -4.17
N GLN A 345 15.63 -14.31 -3.18
CA GLN A 345 16.47 -15.48 -3.30
C GLN A 345 15.74 -16.68 -2.74
N VAL A 346 16.03 -17.84 -3.32
CA VAL A 346 15.67 -19.17 -2.83
C VAL A 346 16.97 -19.93 -2.60
N GLN A 347 17.25 -20.31 -1.36
CA GLN A 347 18.37 -21.15 -0.98
C GLN A 347 17.86 -22.50 -0.52
N PHE A 348 18.03 -23.54 -1.33
CA PHE A 348 17.59 -24.88 -0.96
C PHE A 348 18.52 -25.52 0.08
N CYS A 349 17.93 -26.32 0.96
CA CYS A 349 18.63 -27.07 1.98
C CYS A 349 18.52 -28.57 1.70
N ARG A 350 19.60 -29.30 1.99
CA ARG A 350 19.65 -30.75 1.86
C ARG A 350 19.49 -31.42 3.23
N ASP A 351 18.84 -32.58 3.27
CA ASP A 351 18.83 -33.46 4.44
C ASP A 351 20.15 -34.26 4.57
N SER A 352 20.25 -35.13 5.58
CA SER A 352 21.43 -35.98 5.79
C SER A 352 21.69 -36.98 4.65
N ASN A 353 20.72 -37.22 3.77
CA ASN A 353 20.82 -38.10 2.61
C ASN A 353 21.13 -37.33 1.32
N GLY A 354 21.33 -36.01 1.39
CA GLY A 354 21.59 -35.14 0.24
C GLY A 354 20.35 -34.79 -0.57
N ARG A 355 19.13 -35.09 -0.09
CA ARG A 355 17.85 -34.75 -0.76
C ARG A 355 17.36 -33.38 -0.32
N ILE A 356 16.60 -32.68 -1.17
CA ILE A 356 16.03 -31.38 -0.82
C ILE A 356 14.99 -31.54 0.30
N SER A 357 15.24 -30.89 1.45
CA SER A 357 14.34 -30.86 2.61
C SER A 357 13.46 -29.61 2.66
N GLY A 358 13.83 -28.59 1.90
CA GLY A 358 13.11 -27.32 1.82
C GLY A 358 14.01 -26.20 1.29
N PHE A 359 13.57 -24.95 1.45
CA PHE A 359 14.38 -23.78 1.14
C PHE A 359 14.12 -22.61 2.10
N HIS A 360 15.13 -21.76 2.25
CA HIS A 360 14.96 -20.42 2.81
C HIS A 360 14.77 -19.40 1.68
N GLN A 361 13.84 -18.48 1.86
CA GLN A 361 13.76 -17.27 1.04
C GLN A 361 14.46 -16.08 1.71
N SER A 362 14.97 -15.14 0.93
CA SER A 362 15.30 -13.81 1.42
C SER A 362 14.87 -12.74 0.43
N GLY A 363 14.25 -11.67 0.94
CA GLY A 363 13.68 -10.59 0.12
C GLY A 363 12.15 -10.50 0.20
N LEU A 364 11.48 -11.56 0.68
CA LEU A 364 10.05 -11.54 0.98
C LEU A 364 9.77 -11.38 2.48
N GLN A 365 8.58 -10.87 2.81
CA GLN A 365 8.12 -10.67 4.18
C GLN A 365 7.70 -11.99 4.85
N GLY A 366 7.81 -12.07 6.18
CA GLY A 366 7.28 -13.19 6.96
C GLY A 366 8.22 -14.39 7.07
N PRO A 367 7.71 -15.55 7.52
CA PRO A 367 8.52 -16.74 7.76
C PRO A 367 9.28 -17.17 6.51
N ASN A 368 10.59 -17.31 6.63
CA ASN A 368 11.44 -17.51 5.48
C ASN A 368 11.62 -18.98 5.07
N TRP A 369 11.25 -19.94 5.92
CA TRP A 369 11.42 -21.36 5.67
C TRP A 369 10.22 -21.97 4.94
N PHE A 370 10.49 -22.71 3.88
CA PHE A 370 9.53 -23.48 3.10
C PHE A 370 9.91 -24.95 3.15
N LYS A 371 9.08 -25.76 3.81
CA LYS A 371 9.36 -27.18 4.03
C LYS A 371 8.96 -28.00 2.81
N SER A 372 9.83 -28.88 2.32
CA SER A 372 9.45 -29.86 1.29
C SER A 372 8.30 -30.74 1.77
N SER A 373 7.35 -31.01 0.88
CA SER A 373 6.23 -31.94 1.12
C SER A 373 6.57 -33.41 0.87
N LEU A 374 7.77 -33.68 0.33
CA LEU A 374 8.29 -35.01 0.01
C LEU A 374 8.87 -35.75 1.21
#